data_AF-A0A0K0CSW8-F1
#
_entry.id   AF-A0A0K0CSW8-F1
#
_cell.length_a   1.000
_cell.length_b   1.000
_cell.length_c   1.000
_cell.angle_alpha   90.00
_cell.angle_beta   90.00
_cell.angle_gamma   90.00
#
_symmetry.space_group_name_H-M   'P 1'
#
loop_
_entity.id
_entity.type
_entity.pdbx_description
1 polymer ?
#
loop_
_entity_poly.entity_id
_entity_poly.type
_entity_poly.pdbx_seq_one_letter_code
_entity_poly.pdbx_strand_id
1 'polypeptide(L)'
;MSTLEGNFAGKTVNESSTSSSSSDSENSSLETSSESDDPEKEKEMERERERRKQEARRRERKREKRRRRKLKGVNRRSKSKKESSESDSESCSEKDEKEVLNEALRKVEKDRIECRQKYLEGDRKRKYNTTYEVKPLTEAEQEAYKLTAIHSADPMASYMHEKLEKKARKAGL
;
A
#
# COMPACT_ATOMS: atom_id res chain seq x y z
N MET A 1 -6.58 -49.93 32.08
CA MET A 1 -7.18 -51.08 31.39
C MET A 1 -8.69 -50.90 31.41
N SER A 2 -9.31 -50.61 30.26
CA SER A 2 -10.70 -50.98 29.89
C SER A 2 -11.07 -50.30 28.58
N THR A 3 -11.45 -51.13 27.63
CA THR A 3 -11.72 -50.98 26.19
C THR A 3 -13.10 -50.37 25.87
N LEU A 4 -13.28 -49.91 24.63
CA LEU A 4 -14.32 -50.27 23.63
C LEU A 4 -14.35 -49.17 22.54
N GLU A 5 -13.90 -49.42 21.31
CA GLU A 5 -14.63 -50.07 20.20
C GLU A 5 -15.83 -49.27 19.67
N GLY A 6 -15.87 -49.04 18.35
CA GLY A 6 -17.14 -48.78 17.65
C GLY A 6 -17.06 -47.89 16.41
N ASN A 7 -16.79 -48.49 15.26
CA ASN A 7 -16.93 -47.95 13.90
C ASN A 7 -18.37 -47.45 13.60
N PHE A 8 -18.51 -46.44 12.71
CA PHE A 8 -19.65 -46.42 11.78
C PHE A 8 -19.31 -45.75 10.44
N ALA A 9 -19.56 -46.49 9.37
CA ALA A 9 -19.40 -46.13 7.98
C ALA A 9 -20.76 -45.79 7.34
N GLY A 10 -20.77 -44.90 6.35
CA GLY A 10 -21.88 -44.67 5.41
C GLY A 10 -21.54 -43.45 4.55
N LYS A 11 -21.18 -43.53 3.25
CA LYS A 11 -21.87 -44.05 2.05
C LYS A 11 -23.17 -43.29 1.77
N THR A 12 -23.18 -42.47 0.71
CA THR A 12 -24.03 -42.62 -0.50
C THR A 12 -23.76 -41.52 -1.53
N VAL A 13 -23.47 -41.97 -2.75
CA VAL A 13 -23.62 -41.29 -4.04
C VAL A 13 -25.09 -40.97 -4.33
N ASN A 14 -25.36 -39.90 -5.07
CA ASN A 14 -26.59 -39.77 -5.85
C ASN A 14 -26.28 -39.14 -7.21
N GLU A 15 -26.56 -39.92 -8.26
CA GLU A 15 -26.56 -39.55 -9.67
C GLU A 15 -27.96 -39.05 -10.09
N SER A 16 -28.04 -38.68 -11.37
CA SER A 16 -29.21 -38.52 -12.24
C SER A 16 -29.76 -37.09 -12.34
N SER A 17 -30.15 -36.56 -13.51
CA SER A 17 -30.06 -36.93 -14.94
C SER A 17 -30.82 -35.81 -15.71
N THR A 18 -30.90 -35.93 -17.04
CA THR A 18 -31.71 -35.17 -18.03
C THR A 18 -31.00 -33.92 -18.60
N SER A 19 -30.47 -33.88 -19.84
CA SER A 19 -30.94 -34.23 -21.20
C SER A 19 -31.97 -33.28 -21.81
N SER A 20 -31.70 -32.88 -23.07
CA SER A 20 -32.58 -32.24 -24.08
C SER A 20 -32.99 -30.78 -23.80
N SER A 21 -33.11 -29.85 -24.77
CA SER A 21 -33.13 -29.93 -26.24
C SER A 21 -32.88 -28.55 -26.85
N SER A 22 -32.33 -28.57 -28.08
CA SER A 22 -32.65 -27.72 -29.23
C SER A 22 -33.76 -26.66 -29.06
N SER A 23 -33.50 -25.44 -29.54
CA SER A 23 -34.42 -24.68 -30.40
C SER A 23 -33.69 -23.55 -31.13
N ASP A 24 -33.63 -23.69 -32.44
CA ASP A 24 -33.47 -22.63 -33.44
C ASP A 24 -34.44 -21.46 -33.18
N SER A 25 -33.97 -20.24 -33.36
CA SER A 25 -34.81 -19.09 -33.65
C SER A 25 -33.97 -18.02 -34.35
N GLU A 26 -33.89 -18.19 -35.66
CA GLU A 26 -34.21 -17.16 -36.65
C GLU A 26 -33.67 -15.75 -36.35
N ASN A 27 -32.59 -15.43 -37.07
CA ASN A 27 -32.13 -14.09 -37.36
C ASN A 27 -33.25 -13.28 -38.06
N SER A 28 -34.13 -12.67 -37.28
CA SER A 28 -35.06 -11.65 -37.80
C SER A 28 -34.30 -10.34 -37.96
N SER A 29 -33.79 -10.16 -39.18
CA SER A 29 -33.47 -8.86 -39.77
C SER A 29 -34.69 -7.95 -39.67
N LEU A 30 -34.76 -7.16 -38.60
CA LEU A 30 -35.70 -6.06 -38.47
C LEU A 30 -35.15 -4.87 -39.28
N GLU A 31 -35.53 -4.86 -40.54
CA GLU A 31 -35.64 -3.68 -41.39
C GLU A 31 -36.30 -2.54 -40.60
N THR A 32 -35.51 -1.55 -40.17
CA THR A 32 -36.06 -0.29 -39.66
C THR A 32 -36.26 0.67 -40.84
N SER A 33 -37.25 0.36 -41.67
CA SER A 33 -37.89 1.33 -42.56
C SER A 33 -39.22 1.72 -41.93
N SER A 34 -39.27 2.92 -41.36
CA SER A 34 -40.40 3.84 -41.44
C SER A 34 -40.16 4.95 -40.42
N GLU A 35 -39.87 6.13 -40.95
CA GLU A 35 -39.95 7.38 -40.22
C GLU A 35 -41.28 7.51 -39.49
N SER A 36 -41.18 7.82 -38.21
CA SER A 36 -42.22 8.49 -37.43
C SER A 36 -41.45 9.28 -36.39
N ASP A 37 -41.09 10.52 -36.76
CA ASP A 37 -40.53 11.52 -35.87
C ASP A 37 -41.58 11.89 -34.80
N ASP A 38 -41.68 11.06 -33.78
CA ASP A 38 -42.37 11.39 -32.55
C ASP A 38 -41.33 12.03 -31.60
N PRO A 39 -41.35 13.36 -31.39
CA PRO A 39 -40.33 14.09 -30.63
C PRO A 39 -40.27 13.66 -29.14
N GLU A 40 -41.27 12.93 -28.65
CA GLU A 40 -41.24 12.36 -27.29
C GLU A 40 -40.40 11.07 -27.22
N LYS A 41 -40.43 10.23 -28.26
CA LYS A 41 -39.70 8.96 -28.34
C LYS A 41 -38.19 9.17 -28.50
N GLU A 42 -37.79 10.24 -29.20
CA GLU A 42 -36.40 10.64 -29.35
C GLU A 42 -35.80 11.18 -28.02
N LYS A 43 -36.57 12.02 -27.31
CA LYS A 43 -36.18 12.51 -25.97
C LYS A 43 -36.06 11.39 -24.94
N GLU A 44 -36.87 10.35 -25.03
CA GLU A 44 -36.78 9.20 -24.13
C GLU A 44 -35.52 8.36 -24.40
N MET A 45 -35.18 8.11 -25.67
CA MET A 45 -33.92 7.46 -26.05
C MET A 45 -32.69 8.30 -25.67
N GLU A 46 -32.76 9.62 -25.74
CA GLU A 46 -31.65 10.49 -25.33
C GLU A 46 -31.42 10.44 -23.81
N ARG A 47 -32.49 10.44 -23.01
CA ARG A 47 -32.41 10.23 -21.54
C ARG A 47 -31.89 8.84 -21.18
N GLU A 48 -32.25 7.81 -21.93
CA GLU A 48 -31.74 6.46 -21.72
C GLU A 48 -30.23 6.37 -22.05
N ARG A 49 -29.80 6.98 -23.18
CA ARG A 49 -28.38 7.10 -23.54
C ARG A 49 -27.59 7.86 -22.48
N GLU A 50 -28.17 8.93 -21.92
CA GLU A 50 -27.54 9.69 -20.84
C GLU A 50 -27.41 8.87 -19.55
N ARG A 51 -28.46 8.13 -19.16
CA ARG A 51 -28.40 7.19 -18.02
C ARG A 51 -27.34 6.12 -18.22
N ARG A 52 -27.26 5.54 -19.41
CA ARG A 52 -26.24 4.52 -19.78
C ARG A 52 -24.83 5.12 -19.74
N LYS A 53 -24.65 6.38 -20.17
CA LYS A 53 -23.38 7.12 -20.13
C LYS A 53 -22.96 7.45 -18.69
N GLN A 54 -23.89 7.88 -17.84
CA GLN A 54 -23.63 8.13 -16.42
C GLN A 54 -23.29 6.83 -15.68
N GLU A 55 -23.99 5.74 -15.98
CA GLU A 55 -23.70 4.43 -15.39
C GLU A 55 -22.34 3.90 -15.85
N ALA A 56 -22.00 4.04 -17.13
CA ALA A 56 -20.68 3.71 -17.67
C ALA A 56 -19.59 4.51 -16.96
N ARG A 57 -19.77 5.83 -16.79
CA ARG A 57 -18.84 6.70 -16.06
C ARG A 57 -18.70 6.30 -14.58
N ARG A 58 -19.78 5.87 -13.93
CA ARG A 58 -19.77 5.36 -12.55
C ARG A 58 -19.01 4.02 -12.45
N ARG A 59 -19.21 3.12 -13.41
CA ARG A 59 -18.51 1.82 -13.50
C ARG A 59 -17.01 2.03 -13.80
N GLU A 60 -16.68 2.94 -14.69
CA GLU A 60 -15.30 3.34 -15.02
C GLU A 60 -14.60 3.94 -13.80
N ARG A 61 -15.22 4.89 -13.09
CA ARG A 61 -14.65 5.48 -11.86
C ARG A 61 -14.41 4.42 -10.78
N LYS A 62 -15.26 3.39 -10.68
CA LYS A 62 -15.04 2.24 -9.79
C LYS A 62 -13.86 1.36 -10.25
N ARG A 63 -13.74 1.09 -11.55
CA ARG A 63 -12.61 0.34 -12.13
C ARG A 63 -11.29 1.10 -11.95
N GLU A 64 -11.28 2.42 -12.16
CA GLU A 64 -10.13 3.28 -11.96
C GLU A 64 -9.69 3.32 -10.49
N LYS A 65 -10.64 3.47 -9.54
CA LYS A 65 -10.33 3.37 -8.09
C LYS A 65 -9.71 2.02 -7.72
N ARG A 66 -10.22 0.92 -8.27
CA ARG A 66 -9.63 -0.42 -8.09
C ARG A 66 -8.24 -0.51 -8.70
N ARG A 67 -8.02 0.04 -9.90
CA ARG A 67 -6.70 0.10 -10.56
C ARG A 67 -5.70 0.93 -9.76
N ARG A 68 -6.07 2.12 -9.26
CA ARG A 68 -5.22 2.95 -8.37
C ARG A 68 -4.86 2.23 -7.07
N ARG A 69 -5.78 1.48 -6.46
CA ARG A 69 -5.51 0.67 -5.26
C ARG A 69 -4.56 -0.50 -5.56
N LYS A 70 -4.76 -1.19 -6.68
CA LYS A 70 -3.84 -2.25 -7.15
C LYS A 70 -2.44 -1.68 -7.44
N LEU A 71 -2.33 -0.54 -8.12
CA LEU A 71 -1.05 0.12 -8.39
C LEU A 71 -0.35 0.61 -7.10
N LYS A 72 -1.09 1.17 -6.13
CA LYS A 72 -0.52 1.53 -4.82
C LYS A 72 -0.09 0.31 -4.00
N GLY A 73 -0.81 -0.81 -4.10
CA GLY A 73 -0.44 -2.08 -3.47
C GLY A 73 0.77 -2.75 -4.12
N VAL A 74 0.85 -2.71 -5.44
CA VAL A 74 2.01 -3.18 -6.22
C VAL A 74 3.22 -2.29 -5.96
N ASN A 75 3.10 -0.95 -5.95
CA ASN A 75 4.21 -0.05 -5.60
C ASN A 75 4.72 -0.22 -4.16
N ARG A 76 3.87 -0.66 -3.22
CA ARG A 76 4.32 -1.01 -1.86
C ARG A 76 5.02 -2.38 -1.79
N ARG A 77 4.69 -3.31 -2.69
CA ARG A 77 5.33 -4.64 -2.80
C ARG A 77 6.52 -4.66 -3.77
N SER A 78 6.63 -3.72 -4.70
CA SER A 78 7.77 -3.56 -5.61
C SER A 78 8.83 -2.60 -5.06
N LYS A 79 8.48 -1.64 -4.18
CA LYS A 79 9.48 -0.93 -3.37
C LYS A 79 10.22 -1.82 -2.36
N SER A 80 9.72 -3.04 -2.12
CA SER A 80 10.45 -4.04 -1.35
C SER A 80 11.26 -5.02 -2.21
N LYS A 81 11.24 -4.94 -3.56
CA LYS A 81 11.80 -5.99 -4.44
C LYS A 81 12.36 -5.60 -5.82
N LYS A 82 12.55 -4.33 -6.22
CA LYS A 82 13.20 -4.07 -7.52
C LYS A 82 14.06 -2.81 -7.57
N GLU A 83 15.36 -3.06 -7.44
CA GLU A 83 16.45 -2.32 -8.06
C GLU A 83 16.45 -2.45 -9.60
N SER A 84 17.18 -1.51 -10.21
CA SER A 84 17.84 -1.48 -11.53
C SER A 84 17.04 -1.40 -12.85
N SER A 85 17.24 -0.28 -13.56
CA SER A 85 17.75 -0.20 -14.96
C SER A 85 18.04 1.28 -15.28
N GLU A 86 19.28 1.78 -15.06
CA GLU A 86 20.45 1.74 -15.97
C GLU A 86 20.43 2.87 -17.03
N SER A 87 21.25 3.90 -16.77
CA SER A 87 22.03 4.63 -17.79
C SER A 87 23.49 4.42 -17.36
N ASP A 88 24.23 3.76 -18.23
CA ASP A 88 25.38 2.90 -17.94
C ASP A 88 26.72 3.65 -18.11
N SER A 89 27.57 3.61 -17.07
CA SER A 89 29.04 3.50 -17.08
C SER A 89 29.60 4.05 -15.76
N GLU A 90 30.31 3.21 -14.99
CA GLU A 90 31.03 3.51 -13.73
C GLU A 90 30.18 3.60 -12.43
N SER A 91 29.32 2.63 -12.08
CA SER A 91 28.50 2.76 -10.85
C SER A 91 27.98 1.46 -10.21
N CYS A 92 28.88 0.57 -9.76
CA CYS A 92 28.51 -0.55 -8.87
C CYS A 92 28.78 -0.26 -7.38
N SER A 93 29.88 0.41 -7.01
CA SER A 93 30.21 0.73 -5.61
C SER A 93 29.22 1.72 -4.98
N GLU A 94 28.78 2.73 -5.75
CA GLU A 94 27.97 3.81 -5.19
C GLU A 94 26.55 3.41 -4.78
N LYS A 95 26.00 2.33 -5.34
CA LYS A 95 24.64 1.88 -5.00
C LYS A 95 24.62 1.34 -3.57
N ASP A 96 25.61 0.53 -3.22
CA ASP A 96 25.76 -0.05 -1.88
C ASP A 96 26.02 1.01 -0.82
N GLU A 97 26.89 1.98 -1.11
CA GLU A 97 27.21 3.10 -0.21
C GLU A 97 25.96 3.95 0.12
N LYS A 98 25.12 4.21 -0.89
CA LYS A 98 23.86 4.95 -0.71
C LYS A 98 22.88 4.18 0.17
N GLU A 99 22.83 2.85 0.06
CA GLU A 99 21.98 2.02 0.93
C GLU A 99 22.44 2.03 2.38
N VAL A 100 23.75 1.89 2.60
CA VAL A 100 24.37 1.96 3.93
C VAL A 100 24.12 3.33 4.57
N LEU A 101 24.30 4.42 3.81
CA LEU A 101 23.99 5.78 4.29
C LEU A 101 22.50 5.95 4.63
N ASN A 102 21.60 5.43 3.81
CA ASN A 102 20.16 5.47 4.09
C ASN A 102 19.77 4.64 5.33
N GLU A 103 20.46 3.54 5.59
CA GLU A 103 20.30 2.80 6.84
C GLU A 103 20.80 3.60 8.04
N ALA A 104 21.98 4.23 7.92
CA ALA A 104 22.53 5.11 8.96
C ALA A 104 21.59 6.30 9.26
N LEU A 105 21.01 6.93 8.24
CA LEU A 105 20.00 7.99 8.41
C LEU A 105 18.77 7.50 9.18
N ARG A 106 18.30 6.27 8.88
CA ARG A 106 17.17 5.66 9.60
C ARG A 106 17.51 5.33 11.05
N LYS A 107 18.76 4.90 11.34
CA LYS A 107 19.25 4.68 12.71
C LYS A 107 19.27 5.99 13.49
N VAL A 108 19.90 7.04 12.95
CA VAL A 108 19.95 8.36 13.58
C VAL A 108 18.56 8.93 13.85
N GLU A 109 17.59 8.78 12.93
CA GLU A 109 16.22 9.25 13.17
C GLU A 109 15.55 8.50 14.32
N LYS A 110 15.70 7.17 14.39
CA LYS A 110 15.16 6.36 15.48
C LYS A 110 15.81 6.72 16.81
N ASP A 111 17.12 6.81 16.86
CA ASP A 111 17.88 7.13 18.07
C ASP A 111 17.47 8.49 18.62
N ARG A 112 17.31 9.51 17.75
CA ARG A 112 16.81 10.83 18.17
C ARG A 112 15.41 10.76 18.79
N ILE A 113 14.52 9.97 18.22
CA ILE A 113 13.16 9.78 18.74
C ILE A 113 13.20 9.06 20.10
N GLU A 114 13.93 7.96 20.20
CA GLU A 114 14.06 7.17 21.43
C GLU A 114 14.73 7.97 22.56
N CYS A 115 15.79 8.72 22.27
CA CYS A 115 16.44 9.59 23.24
C CYS A 115 15.47 10.66 23.75
N ARG A 116 14.68 11.28 22.86
CA ARG A 116 13.68 12.28 23.25
C ARG A 116 12.56 11.65 24.09
N GLN A 117 12.14 10.41 23.78
CA GLN A 117 11.16 9.67 24.58
C GLN A 117 11.69 9.38 25.99
N LYS A 118 12.90 8.81 26.10
CA LYS A 118 13.55 8.52 27.39
C LYS A 118 13.80 9.79 28.22
N TYR A 119 13.97 10.93 27.56
CA TYR A 119 14.02 12.23 28.23
C TYR A 119 12.65 12.64 28.78
N LEU A 120 11.58 12.47 27.99
CA LEU A 120 10.20 12.79 28.39
C LEU A 120 9.63 11.86 29.49
N GLU A 121 10.01 10.58 29.50
CA GLU A 121 9.59 9.61 30.53
C GLU A 121 10.12 9.96 31.94
N GLY A 122 11.14 10.82 32.01
CA GLY A 122 11.75 11.28 33.25
C GLY A 122 12.69 10.24 33.91
N ASP A 123 13.55 10.73 34.81
CA ASP A 123 14.62 9.91 35.41
C ASP A 123 14.09 8.73 36.24
N ARG A 124 12.89 8.85 36.82
CA ARG A 124 12.29 7.79 37.65
C ARG A 124 11.95 6.52 36.86
N LYS A 125 11.74 6.62 35.55
CA LYS A 125 11.39 5.49 34.69
C LYS A 125 12.56 5.02 33.83
N ARG A 126 13.66 5.78 33.80
CA ARG A 126 14.85 5.41 33.04
C ARG A 126 15.56 4.24 33.71
N LYS A 127 15.83 3.18 32.95
CA LYS A 127 16.64 2.05 33.43
C LYS A 127 18.10 2.51 33.58
N TYR A 128 18.74 2.18 34.69
CA TYR A 128 20.18 2.40 34.87
C TYR A 128 20.94 1.34 34.07
N ASN A 129 21.76 1.80 33.12
CA ASN A 129 22.68 0.92 32.40
C ASN A 129 23.99 0.86 33.20
N THR A 130 24.33 -0.29 33.75
CA THR A 130 25.51 -0.50 34.61
C THR A 130 26.80 -0.80 33.82
N THR A 131 26.68 -1.19 32.54
CA THR A 131 27.82 -1.45 31.66
C THR A 131 27.59 -0.78 30.31
N TYR A 132 28.13 0.43 30.14
CA TYR A 132 28.13 1.11 28.84
C TYR A 132 29.32 0.62 28.02
N GLU A 133 29.04 -0.04 26.90
CA GLU A 133 30.04 -0.27 25.85
C GLU A 133 30.08 0.94 24.92
N VAL A 134 31.23 1.63 24.88
CA VAL A 134 31.44 2.77 23.98
C VAL A 134 31.84 2.23 22.61
N LYS A 135 30.88 2.17 21.69
CA LYS A 135 31.15 1.83 20.29
C LYS A 135 31.51 3.10 19.51
N PRO A 136 32.61 3.12 18.75
CA PRO A 136 32.94 4.26 17.89
C PRO A 136 31.91 4.38 16.77
N LEU A 137 31.61 5.61 16.36
CA LEU A 137 30.70 5.88 15.24
C LEU A 137 31.32 5.41 13.93
N THR A 138 30.55 4.65 13.16
CA THR A 138 30.93 4.23 11.79
C THR A 138 30.94 5.43 10.84
N GLU A 139 31.71 5.37 9.75
CA GLU A 139 31.83 6.48 8.79
C GLU A 139 30.47 6.93 8.24
N ALA A 140 29.63 5.97 7.84
CA ALA A 140 28.28 6.24 7.36
C ALA A 140 27.38 6.91 8.44
N GLU A 141 27.55 6.56 9.71
CA GLU A 141 26.83 7.22 10.81
C GLU A 141 27.35 8.65 11.04
N GLN A 142 28.64 8.89 10.89
CA GLN A 142 29.20 10.23 10.97
C GLN A 142 28.69 11.13 9.85
N GLU A 143 28.59 10.62 8.62
CA GLU A 143 28.01 11.34 7.50
C GLU A 143 26.51 11.60 7.71
N ALA A 144 25.75 10.59 8.12
CA ALA A 144 24.35 10.74 8.46
C ALA A 144 24.14 11.78 9.57
N TYR A 145 25.02 11.81 10.57
CA TYR A 145 24.97 12.80 11.64
C TYR A 145 25.20 14.21 11.11
N LYS A 146 26.24 14.42 10.27
CA LYS A 146 26.54 15.71 9.63
C LYS A 146 25.35 16.20 8.80
N LEU A 147 24.75 15.33 7.98
CA LEU A 147 23.63 15.66 7.12
C LEU A 147 22.35 16.02 7.89
N THR A 148 22.15 15.42 9.06
CA THR A 148 20.92 15.61 9.86
C THR A 148 21.09 16.60 11.00
N ALA A 149 22.28 17.16 11.21
CA ALA A 149 22.55 18.11 12.29
C ALA A 149 21.71 19.39 12.12
N ILE A 150 21.03 19.80 13.19
CA ILE A 150 20.27 21.06 13.22
C ILE A 150 21.11 22.06 13.99
N HIS A 151 21.44 23.20 13.36
CA HIS A 151 22.19 24.28 14.00
C HIS A 151 21.24 25.27 14.66
N SER A 152 21.57 25.78 15.85
CA SER A 152 20.70 26.69 16.60
C SER A 152 20.51 28.06 15.94
N ALA A 153 21.46 28.52 15.13
CA ALA A 153 21.32 29.77 14.38
C ALA A 153 20.48 29.63 13.10
N ASP A 154 20.05 28.42 12.73
CA ASP A 154 19.13 28.23 11.60
C ASP A 154 17.72 28.73 12.00
N PRO A 155 17.09 29.64 11.22
CA PRO A 155 15.73 30.10 11.49
C PRO A 155 14.69 28.96 11.55
N MET A 156 14.96 27.82 10.90
CA MET A 156 14.09 26.66 10.91
C MET A 156 14.37 25.69 12.08
N ALA A 157 15.41 25.92 12.88
CA ALA A 157 15.82 25.02 13.96
C ALA A 157 14.69 24.76 14.96
N SER A 158 14.01 25.81 15.42
CA SER A 158 12.90 25.71 16.38
C SER A 158 11.77 24.83 15.83
N TYR A 159 11.40 25.01 14.56
CA TYR A 159 10.38 24.20 13.90
C TYR A 159 10.78 22.74 13.78
N MET A 160 12.05 22.47 13.43
CA MET A 160 12.56 21.10 13.31
C MET A 160 12.60 20.39 14.66
N HIS A 161 12.99 21.08 15.73
CA HIS A 161 12.93 20.54 17.10
C HIS A 161 11.49 20.24 17.53
N GLU A 162 10.54 21.15 17.29
CA GLU A 162 9.13 20.93 17.61
C GLU A 162 8.55 19.72 16.85
N LYS A 163 8.90 19.57 15.57
CA LYS A 163 8.50 18.43 14.75
C LYS A 163 9.03 17.10 15.29
N LEU A 164 10.29 17.06 15.72
CA LEU A 164 10.88 15.87 16.34
C LEU A 164 10.21 15.54 17.67
N GLU A 165 9.88 16.54 18.48
CA GLU A 165 9.19 16.34 19.74
C GLU A 165 7.77 15.79 19.55
N LYS A 166 7.01 16.32 18.59
CA LYS A 166 5.69 15.77 18.22
C LYS A 166 5.79 14.33 17.75
N LYS A 167 6.82 13.98 16.96
CA LYS A 167 7.08 12.60 16.54
C LYS A 167 7.36 11.68 17.74
N ALA A 168 8.20 12.12 18.68
CA ALA A 168 8.54 11.34 19.87
C ALA A 168 7.34 11.05 20.76
N ARG A 169 6.51 12.07 21.04
CA ARG A 169 5.27 11.90 21.80
C ARG A 169 4.31 10.95 21.08
N LYS A 170 4.16 11.07 19.76
CA LYS A 170 3.30 10.20 18.96
C LYS A 170 3.79 8.75 18.91
N ALA A 171 5.10 8.52 18.89
CA ALA A 171 5.67 7.18 18.82
C ALA A 171 5.69 6.46 20.19
N GLY A 172 5.49 7.18 21.30
CA GLY A 172 5.41 6.63 22.66
C GLY A 172 3.97 6.39 23.15
N LEU A 173 2.99 6.77 22.33
CA LEU A 173 1.56 6.42 22.45
C LEU A 173 1.26 5.20 21.58
#